data_AF-A0A7Y3B804-F1
#
_entry.id   AF-A0A7Y3B804-F1
#
_cell.length_a   1.000
_cell.length_b   1.000
_cell.length_c   1.000
_cell.angle_alpha   90.00
_cell.angle_beta   90.00
_cell.angle_gamma   90.00
#
_symmetry.space_group_name_H-M   'P 1'
#
loop_
_entity.id
_entity.type
_entity.pdbx_description
1 polymer ?
#
loop_
_entity_poly.entity_id
_entity_poly.type
_entity_poly.pdbx_seq_one_letter_code
_entity_poly.pdbx_strand_id
1 'polypeptide(L)'
;MEAFLGIIIGILMCLGAVTYFKSVKRKQLVNSQSVLLLDKIKTVCKFITVEGDFAEIYHYEDVKQRFLKMLSSRKKALVVINAKAHVGYDLSKINLSSDKENKKIILEHFPQPEVLSIETNLNYYDKTDGYFNKFEAKDLTGLHKEAKQHILDKIPESGLIQLAQKEALETISIMESIVE
;
A
#
# COMPACT_ATOMS: atom_id res chain seq x y z
N MET A 1 41.22 5.56 -63.32
CA MET A 1 39.95 4.92 -62.89
C MET A 1 40.09 4.17 -61.57
N GLU A 2 41.15 3.41 -61.34
CA GLU A 2 41.30 2.58 -60.12
C GLU A 2 41.38 3.36 -58.81
N ALA A 3 42.07 4.51 -58.77
CA ALA A 3 42.14 5.36 -57.58
C ALA A 3 40.76 5.92 -57.15
N PHE A 4 39.86 6.16 -58.11
CA PHE A 4 38.52 6.69 -57.84
C PHE A 4 37.61 5.62 -57.21
N LEU A 5 37.75 4.36 -57.64
CA LEU A 5 37.07 3.20 -57.04
C LEU A 5 37.53 2.95 -55.60
N GLY A 6 38.84 3.06 -55.32
CA GLY A 6 39.38 2.90 -53.98
C GLY A 6 38.82 3.94 -52.98
N ILE A 7 38.66 5.20 -53.43
CA ILE A 7 38.07 6.27 -52.61
C ILE A 7 36.60 5.98 -52.29
N ILE A 8 35.81 5.55 -53.28
CA ILE A 8 34.39 5.22 -53.09
C ILE A 8 34.22 4.06 -52.11
N ILE A 9 35.03 3.01 -52.24
CA ILE A 9 35.02 1.85 -51.34
C ILE A 9 35.42 2.27 -49.91
N GLY A 10 36.43 3.13 -49.77
CA GLY A 10 36.85 3.67 -48.47
C GLY A 10 35.73 4.46 -47.77
N ILE A 11 35.00 5.31 -48.52
CA ILE A 11 33.87 6.08 -47.98
C ILE A 11 32.72 5.14 -47.54
N LEU A 12 32.41 4.13 -48.35
CA LEU A 12 31.35 3.15 -48.03
C LEU A 12 31.69 2.33 -46.78
N MET A 13 32.95 1.89 -46.66
CA MET A 13 33.41 1.18 -45.45
C MET A 13 33.38 2.07 -44.20
N CYS A 14 33.80 3.34 -44.31
CA CYS A 14 33.73 4.29 -43.20
C CYS A 14 32.29 4.55 -42.76
N LEU A 15 31.36 4.75 -43.70
CA LEU A 15 29.94 4.93 -43.40
C LEU A 15 29.33 3.68 -42.76
N GLY A 16 29.66 2.49 -43.26
CA GLY A 16 29.23 1.21 -42.69
C GLY A 16 29.75 1.02 -41.26
N ALA A 17 31.03 1.29 -41.03
CA ALA A 17 31.62 1.19 -39.70
C ALA A 17 31.01 2.19 -38.71
N VAL A 18 30.89 3.47 -39.10
CA VAL A 18 30.33 4.51 -38.23
C VAL A 18 28.86 4.24 -37.87
N THR A 19 28.06 3.77 -38.83
CA THR A 19 26.64 3.43 -38.58
C THR A 19 26.51 2.20 -37.68
N TYR A 20 27.34 1.18 -37.88
CA TYR A 20 27.39 0.00 -37.01
C TYR A 20 27.79 0.37 -35.57
N PHE A 21 28.89 1.11 -35.38
CA PHE A 21 29.33 1.55 -34.05
C PHE A 21 28.30 2.44 -33.35
N LYS A 22 27.62 3.35 -34.07
CA LYS A 22 26.54 4.16 -33.50
C LYS A 22 25.35 3.30 -33.07
N SER A 23 24.96 2.31 -33.86
CA SER A 23 23.83 1.42 -33.54
C SER A 23 24.11 0.60 -32.27
N VAL A 24 25.31 0.04 -32.15
CA VAL A 24 25.74 -0.73 -30.96
C VAL A 24 25.75 0.16 -29.70
N LYS A 25 26.35 1.36 -29.76
CA LYS A 25 26.34 2.29 -28.62
C LYS A 25 24.93 2.72 -28.22
N ARG A 26 24.04 2.95 -29.19
CA ARG A 26 22.65 3.35 -28.91
C ARG A 26 21.86 2.26 -28.19
N LYS A 27 22.02 0.98 -28.58
CA LYS A 27 21.41 -0.16 -27.88
C LYS A 27 21.89 -0.28 -26.43
N GLN A 28 23.19 -0.04 -26.19
CA GLN A 28 23.78 -0.14 -24.85
C GLN A 28 23.31 0.98 -23.91
N LEU A 29 23.22 2.23 -24.41
CA LEU A 29 22.69 3.37 -23.65
C LEU A 29 21.22 3.19 -23.26
N VAL A 30 20.38 2.72 -24.19
CA VAL A 30 18.96 2.43 -23.90
C VAL A 30 18.85 1.37 -22.81
N ASN A 31 19.66 0.31 -22.88
CA ASN A 31 19.61 -0.78 -21.90
C ASN A 31 19.93 -0.28 -20.48
N SER A 32 20.95 0.57 -20.33
CA SER A 32 21.37 1.15 -19.05
C SER A 32 20.39 2.20 -18.52
N GLN A 33 19.83 3.06 -19.38
CA GLN A 33 18.87 4.10 -18.97
C GLN A 33 17.54 3.49 -18.50
N SER A 34 17.07 2.42 -19.14
CA SER A 34 15.82 1.74 -18.75
C SER A 34 15.91 1.06 -17.37
N VAL A 35 17.07 0.50 -17.00
CA VAL A 35 17.26 -0.11 -15.65
C VAL A 35 17.20 0.97 -14.57
N LEU A 36 17.87 2.11 -14.79
CA LEU A 36 17.82 3.26 -13.89
C LEU A 36 16.41 3.87 -13.77
N LEU A 37 15.61 3.85 -14.84
CA LEU A 37 14.24 4.36 -14.81
C LEU A 37 13.30 3.45 -14.01
N LEU A 38 13.41 2.12 -14.20
CA LEU A 38 12.69 1.11 -13.41
C LEU A 38 12.98 1.27 -11.91
N ASP A 39 14.25 1.45 -11.54
CA ASP A 39 14.63 1.63 -10.13
C ASP A 39 14.09 2.95 -9.53
N LYS A 40 13.90 4.00 -10.34
CA LYS A 40 13.28 5.25 -9.86
C LYS A 40 11.77 5.15 -9.70
N ILE A 41 11.08 4.39 -10.55
CA ILE A 41 9.63 4.15 -10.45
C ILE A 41 9.27 3.37 -9.18
N LYS A 42 10.20 2.58 -8.62
CA LYS A 42 10.06 1.94 -7.29
C LYS A 42 10.08 2.91 -6.10
N THR A 43 9.93 4.22 -6.31
CA THR A 43 9.62 5.17 -5.23
C THR A 43 8.10 5.26 -5.14
N VAL A 44 7.50 4.36 -4.36
CA VAL A 44 6.09 3.98 -4.44
C VAL A 44 5.31 4.51 -3.25
N CYS A 45 4.12 5.02 -3.54
CA CYS A 45 3.16 5.51 -2.57
C CYS A 45 2.09 4.46 -2.27
N LYS A 46 1.35 4.66 -1.17
CA LYS A 46 0.11 3.92 -0.92
C LYS A 46 -1.03 4.62 -1.66
N PHE A 47 -1.84 3.88 -2.40
CA PHE A 47 -3.04 4.39 -3.07
C PHE A 47 -4.27 4.07 -2.22
N ILE A 48 -4.78 5.06 -1.49
CA ILE A 48 -6.00 4.92 -0.69
C ILE A 48 -7.19 5.12 -1.62
N THR A 49 -8.05 4.12 -1.74
CA THR A 49 -9.23 4.16 -2.60
C THR A 49 -10.50 4.48 -1.82
N VAL A 50 -10.59 3.99 -0.58
CA VAL A 50 -11.79 4.12 0.24
C VAL A 50 -11.42 4.40 1.68
N GLU A 51 -12.15 5.34 2.29
CA GLU A 51 -12.16 5.56 3.73
C GLU A 51 -13.46 5.03 4.32
N GLY A 52 -13.36 4.25 5.40
CA GLY A 52 -14.50 3.77 6.17
C GLY A 52 -14.50 4.36 7.57
N ASP A 53 -15.60 5.02 7.94
CA ASP A 53 -15.82 5.50 9.30
C ASP A 53 -16.61 4.46 10.10
N PHE A 54 -16.12 4.12 11.29
CA PHE A 54 -16.70 3.17 12.22
C PHE A 54 -16.98 3.87 13.55
N ALA A 55 -18.22 3.77 14.03
CA ALA A 55 -18.63 4.26 15.34
C ALA A 55 -19.32 3.12 16.10
N GLU A 56 -18.64 2.58 17.10
CA GLU A 56 -19.11 1.41 17.84
C GLU A 56 -19.03 1.61 19.34
N ILE A 57 -20.03 1.08 20.05
CA ILE A 57 -20.07 1.07 21.51
C ILE A 57 -19.53 -0.29 21.99
N TYR A 58 -18.41 -0.25 22.69
CA TYR A 58 -17.74 -1.42 23.24
C TYR A 58 -17.80 -1.40 24.76
N HIS A 59 -18.37 -2.46 25.35
CA HIS A 59 -18.53 -2.58 26.80
C HIS A 59 -17.37 -3.39 27.37
N TYR A 60 -16.57 -2.76 28.23
CA TYR A 60 -15.44 -3.41 28.88
C TYR A 60 -15.76 -3.75 30.34
N GLU A 61 -15.57 -5.01 30.71
CA GLU A 61 -15.66 -5.50 32.09
C GLU A 61 -14.47 -6.41 32.38
N ASP A 62 -13.72 -6.09 33.45
CA ASP A 62 -12.62 -6.92 33.92
C ASP A 62 -12.76 -7.21 35.43
N VAL A 63 -12.58 -8.48 35.77
CA VAL A 63 -12.79 -9.01 37.12
C VAL A 63 -11.48 -9.55 37.66
N LYS A 64 -10.90 -8.84 38.64
CA LYS A 64 -9.65 -9.24 39.28
C LYS A 64 -9.95 -9.95 40.61
N GLN A 65 -9.51 -11.20 40.73
CA GLN A 65 -9.55 -11.97 41.97
C GLN A 65 -8.18 -11.92 42.65
N ARG A 66 -8.10 -11.53 43.92
CA ARG A 66 -6.85 -11.51 44.69
C ARG A 66 -6.80 -12.68 45.68
N PHE A 67 -5.58 -13.01 46.11
CA PHE A 67 -5.06 -14.24 46.73
C PHE A 67 -5.81 -14.88 47.93
N LEU A 68 -6.93 -14.33 48.39
CA LEU A 68 -7.89 -15.02 49.24
C LEU A 68 -9.24 -14.97 48.54
N LYS A 69 -9.82 -16.13 48.21
CA LYS A 69 -11.09 -16.37 47.46
C LYS A 69 -12.35 -15.63 47.99
N MET A 70 -12.21 -14.67 48.90
CA MET A 70 -13.28 -13.94 49.57
C MET A 70 -13.47 -12.50 49.03
N LEU A 71 -12.51 -11.92 48.30
CA LEU A 71 -12.60 -10.53 47.80
C LEU A 71 -12.43 -10.46 46.27
N SER A 72 -13.54 -10.28 45.56
CA SER A 72 -13.57 -10.00 44.11
C SER A 72 -13.85 -8.52 43.86
N SER A 73 -13.06 -7.87 42.98
CA SER A 73 -13.30 -6.48 42.57
C SER A 73 -13.43 -6.42 41.05
N ARG A 74 -14.52 -5.82 40.57
CA ARG A 74 -14.78 -5.61 39.15
C ARG A 74 -14.50 -4.16 38.77
N LYS A 75 -13.92 -3.93 37.60
CA LYS A 75 -13.85 -2.62 36.96
C LYS A 75 -14.65 -2.67 35.67
N LYS A 76 -15.39 -1.59 35.37
CA LYS A 76 -16.24 -1.49 34.19
C LYS A 76 -16.02 -0.13 33.52
N ALA A 77 -16.05 -0.13 32.20
CA ALA A 77 -16.06 1.10 31.41
C ALA A 77 -16.89 0.89 30.14
N LEU A 78 -17.69 1.89 29.79
CA LEU A 78 -18.32 1.96 28.48
C LEU A 78 -17.37 2.73 27.57
N VAL A 79 -16.90 2.10 26.50
CA VAL A 79 -15.93 2.70 25.59
C VAL A 79 -16.59 2.92 24.25
N VAL A 80 -16.69 4.16 23.82
CA VAL A 80 -17.12 4.49 22.46
C VAL A 80 -15.87 4.51 21.59
N ILE A 81 -15.81 3.59 20.65
CA ILE A 81 -14.76 3.45 19.65
C ILE A 81 -15.18 4.25 18.42
N ASN A 82 -14.43 5.29 18.09
CA ASN A 82 -14.51 5.94 16.79
C ASN A 82 -13.26 5.56 16.00
N ALA A 83 -13.42 4.97 14.82
CA ALA A 83 -12.30 4.55 14.01
C ALA A 83 -12.47 4.95 12.55
N LYS A 84 -11.35 5.29 11.90
CA LYS A 84 -11.27 5.51 10.46
C LYS A 84 -10.32 4.47 9.87
N ALA A 85 -10.84 3.65 8.97
CA ALA A 85 -10.06 2.66 8.25
C ALA A 85 -9.78 3.17 6.84
N HIS A 86 -8.51 3.16 6.44
CA HIS A 86 -8.09 3.44 5.08
C HIS A 86 -7.82 2.11 4.38
N VAL A 87 -8.62 1.81 3.36
CA VAL A 87 -8.50 0.61 2.54
C VAL A 87 -8.03 1.03 1.15
N GLY A 88 -7.05 0.31 0.63
CA GLY A 88 -6.49 0.60 -0.69
C GLY A 88 -5.33 -0.31 -1.03
N TYR A 89 -4.47 0.16 -1.91
CA TYR A 89 -3.42 -0.62 -2.54
C TYR A 89 -2.04 -0.11 -2.15
N ASP A 90 -1.19 -1.01 -1.69
CA ASP A 90 0.23 -0.72 -1.56
C ASP A 90 0.89 -0.88 -2.93
N LEU A 91 1.10 0.25 -3.62
CA LEU A 91 1.69 0.24 -4.96
C LEU A 91 3.14 -0.26 -4.94
N SER A 92 3.78 -0.37 -3.77
CA SER A 92 5.09 -1.00 -3.65
C SER A 92 5.11 -2.48 -3.94
N LYS A 93 3.94 -3.12 -3.91
CA LYS A 93 3.75 -4.53 -4.25
C LYS A 93 3.43 -4.74 -5.73
N ILE A 94 3.39 -3.67 -6.54
CA ILE A 94 3.21 -3.81 -7.98
C ILE A 94 4.46 -4.42 -8.61
N ASN A 95 4.27 -5.43 -9.44
CA ASN A 95 5.33 -5.97 -10.27
C ASN A 95 5.30 -5.30 -11.65
N LEU A 96 6.37 -4.59 -12.00
CA LEU A 96 6.55 -3.91 -13.27
C LEU A 96 7.73 -4.52 -14.03
N SER A 97 7.50 -4.86 -15.30
CA SER A 97 8.57 -5.19 -16.24
C SER A 97 8.65 -4.17 -17.37
N SER A 98 9.83 -4.00 -17.95
CA SER A 98 10.05 -3.06 -19.05
C SER A 98 10.27 -3.83 -20.34
N ASP A 99 9.37 -3.61 -21.29
CA ASP A 99 9.56 -4.00 -22.68
C ASP A 99 10.31 -2.87 -23.40
N LYS A 100 11.62 -3.06 -23.56
CA LYS A 100 12.51 -2.07 -24.16
C LYS A 100 12.35 -1.96 -25.68
N GLU A 101 11.89 -3.03 -26.35
CA GLU A 101 11.73 -3.05 -27.79
C GLU A 101 10.50 -2.23 -28.21
N ASN A 102 9.39 -2.44 -27.49
CA ASN A 102 8.15 -1.72 -27.74
C ASN A 102 8.03 -0.41 -26.95
N LYS A 103 9.03 -0.09 -26.11
CA LYS A 103 9.04 1.07 -25.20
C LYS A 103 7.81 1.11 -24.29
N LYS A 104 7.40 -0.04 -23.77
CA LYS A 104 6.24 -0.19 -22.88
C LYS A 104 6.69 -0.61 -21.48
N ILE A 105 5.92 -0.22 -20.48
CA ILE A 105 6.00 -0.79 -19.13
C ILE A 105 4.82 -1.74 -19.00
N ILE A 106 5.11 -2.99 -18.65
CA ILE A 106 4.12 -4.04 -18.47
C ILE A 106 3.90 -4.20 -16.97
N LEU A 107 2.66 -4.02 -16.55
CA LEU A 107 2.24 -4.33 -15.19
C LEU A 107 1.89 -5.82 -15.13
N GLU A 108 2.78 -6.62 -14.56
CA GLU A 108 2.64 -8.07 -14.51
C GLU A 108 1.69 -8.52 -13.40
N HIS A 109 1.71 -7.82 -12.28
CA HIS A 109 0.87 -8.13 -11.14
C HIS A 109 0.41 -6.85 -10.44
N PHE A 110 -0.91 -6.71 -10.29
CA PHE A 110 -1.53 -5.67 -9.48
C PHE A 110 -1.90 -6.25 -8.11
N PRO A 111 -1.51 -5.61 -7.00
CA PRO A 111 -1.79 -6.11 -5.66
C PRO A 111 -3.29 -6.14 -5.36
N GLN A 112 -3.68 -6.94 -4.38
CA GLN A 112 -5.04 -6.90 -3.81
C GLN A 112 -5.17 -5.75 -2.81
N PRO A 113 -6.37 -5.19 -2.61
CA PRO A 113 -6.57 -4.16 -1.62
C PRO A 113 -6.40 -4.73 -0.21
N GLU A 114 -5.83 -3.91 0.66
CA GLU A 114 -5.57 -4.22 2.04
C GLU A 114 -5.85 -3.01 2.93
N VAL A 115 -5.89 -3.26 4.24
CA VAL A 115 -6.02 -2.20 5.22
C VAL A 115 -4.67 -1.50 5.38
N LEU A 116 -4.56 -0.27 4.87
CA LEU A 116 -3.33 0.50 4.85
C LEU A 116 -3.05 1.18 6.20
N SER A 117 -4.11 1.59 6.89
CA SER A 117 -4.07 2.14 8.24
C SER A 117 -5.45 2.09 8.90
N ILE A 118 -5.45 2.00 10.23
CA ILE A 118 -6.65 2.19 11.06
C ILE A 118 -6.27 3.21 12.13
N GLU A 119 -7.00 4.31 12.15
CA GLU A 119 -6.94 5.32 13.20
C GLU A 119 -8.10 5.06 14.15
N THR A 120 -7.82 4.97 15.45
CA THR A 120 -8.83 4.68 16.47
C THR A 120 -8.76 5.70 17.59
N ASN A 121 -9.89 6.29 17.94
CA ASN A 121 -10.05 7.14 19.10
C ASN A 121 -11.03 6.50 20.08
N LEU A 122 -10.61 6.39 21.34
CA LEU A 122 -11.40 5.78 22.41
C LEU A 122 -11.90 6.85 23.37
N ASN A 123 -13.21 6.97 23.47
CA ASN A 123 -13.87 7.80 24.46
C ASN A 123 -14.38 6.91 25.59
N TYR A 124 -13.86 7.12 26.79
CA TYR A 124 -14.24 6.36 27.97
C TYR A 124 -15.39 7.06 28.69
N TYR A 125 -16.57 6.45 28.64
CA TYR A 125 -17.75 6.85 29.38
C TYR A 125 -17.95 5.90 30.57
N ASP A 126 -18.50 6.44 31.66
CA ASP A 126 -18.86 5.68 32.86
C ASP A 126 -17.74 4.76 33.39
N LYS A 127 -16.54 5.32 33.49
CA LYS A 127 -15.36 4.61 34.02
C LYS A 127 -15.51 4.43 35.53
N THR A 128 -15.84 3.22 35.95
CA THR A 128 -15.97 2.87 37.37
C THR A 128 -14.78 2.03 37.84
N ASP A 129 -13.98 2.62 38.73
CA ASP A 129 -12.93 1.89 39.43
C ASP A 129 -13.53 0.98 40.51
N GLY A 130 -13.07 -0.27 40.59
CA GLY A 130 -13.40 -1.15 41.70
C GLY A 130 -12.56 -0.80 42.93
N TYR A 131 -13.10 -1.05 44.14
CA TYR A 131 -12.43 -0.76 45.42
C TYR A 131 -10.99 -1.30 45.51
N PHE A 132 -10.69 -2.42 44.83
CA PHE A 132 -9.36 -3.03 44.78
C PHE A 132 -8.84 -3.27 43.35
N ASN A 133 -9.55 -2.81 42.32
CA ASN A 133 -9.18 -2.96 40.90
C ASN A 133 -9.43 -1.63 40.17
N LYS A 134 -8.41 -0.78 40.09
CA LYS A 134 -8.46 0.51 39.38
C LYS A 134 -7.94 0.35 37.96
N PHE A 135 -8.36 1.23 37.06
CA PHE A 135 -7.79 1.28 35.72
C PHE A 135 -6.35 1.77 35.73
N GLU A 136 -5.43 0.91 35.31
CA GLU A 136 -4.02 1.23 35.11
C GLU A 136 -3.75 1.64 33.66
N ALA A 137 -2.66 2.36 33.40
CA ALA A 137 -2.27 2.74 32.03
C ALA A 137 -2.15 1.52 31.09
N LYS A 138 -1.66 0.39 31.62
CA LYS A 138 -1.56 -0.87 30.89
C LYS A 138 -2.92 -1.40 30.44
N ASP A 139 -3.97 -1.25 31.26
CA ASP A 139 -5.32 -1.67 30.91
C ASP A 139 -5.87 -0.83 29.75
N LEU A 140 -5.62 0.48 29.78
CA LEU A 140 -6.02 1.40 28.70
C LEU A 140 -5.29 1.08 27.39
N THR A 141 -3.99 0.80 27.44
CA THR A 141 -3.25 0.34 26.25
C THR A 141 -3.77 -0.99 25.73
N GLY A 142 -4.15 -1.92 26.63
CA GLY A 142 -4.79 -3.19 26.27
C GLY A 142 -6.11 -2.97 25.54
N LEU A 143 -6.97 -2.11 26.09
CA LEU A 143 -8.24 -1.67 25.51
C LEU A 143 -8.07 -1.04 24.12
N HIS A 144 -7.08 -0.17 23.94
CA HIS A 144 -6.74 0.39 22.62
C HIS A 144 -6.40 -0.70 21.60
N LYS A 145 -5.62 -1.70 22.00
CA LYS A 145 -5.24 -2.81 21.12
C LYS A 145 -6.44 -3.68 20.77
N GLU A 146 -7.26 -4.01 21.76
CA GLU A 146 -8.47 -4.82 21.58
C GLU A 146 -9.50 -4.13 20.70
N ALA A 147 -9.75 -2.84 20.94
CA ALA A 147 -10.63 -2.03 20.11
C ALA A 147 -10.15 -1.96 18.65
N LYS A 148 -8.84 -1.74 18.43
CA LYS A 148 -8.27 -1.75 17.08
C LYS A 148 -8.43 -3.11 16.39
N GLN A 149 -8.24 -4.21 17.12
CA GLN A 149 -8.46 -5.54 16.58
C GLN A 149 -9.93 -5.77 16.24
N HIS A 150 -10.85 -5.34 17.11
CA HIS A 150 -12.29 -5.45 16.86
C HIS A 150 -12.74 -4.77 15.57
N ILE A 151 -12.22 -3.56 15.30
CA ILE A 151 -12.49 -2.86 14.03
C ILE A 151 -11.85 -3.61 12.86
N LEU A 152 -10.62 -4.09 13.00
CA LEU A 152 -9.92 -4.82 11.95
C LEU A 152 -10.68 -6.08 11.53
N ASP A 153 -11.23 -6.81 12.49
CA ASP A 153 -12.01 -8.03 12.25
C ASP A 153 -13.34 -7.74 11.53
N LYS A 154 -13.87 -6.52 11.66
CA LYS A 154 -15.12 -6.09 11.00
C LYS A 154 -14.94 -5.52 9.59
N ILE A 155 -13.73 -5.08 9.21
CA ILE A 155 -13.48 -4.51 7.87
C ILE A 155 -13.82 -5.48 6.72
N PRO A 156 -13.49 -6.78 6.78
CA PRO A 156 -13.88 -7.73 5.73
C PRO A 156 -15.39 -7.88 5.56
N GLU A 157 -16.15 -7.75 6.66
CA GLU A 157 -17.61 -7.87 6.68
C GLU A 157 -18.31 -6.57 6.27
N SER A 158 -17.63 -5.42 6.37
CA SER A 158 -18.23 -4.11 6.08
C SER A 158 -18.38 -3.79 4.60
N GLY A 159 -17.82 -4.62 3.70
CA GLY A 159 -17.85 -4.37 2.26
C GLY A 159 -16.79 -3.39 1.76
N LEU A 160 -15.95 -2.83 2.65
CA LEU A 160 -14.94 -1.82 2.28
C LEU A 160 -13.90 -2.35 1.30
N ILE A 161 -13.54 -3.62 1.41
CA ILE A 161 -12.58 -4.27 0.50
C ILE A 161 -13.15 -4.34 -0.92
N GLN A 162 -14.42 -4.73 -1.05
CA GLN A 162 -15.09 -4.82 -2.35
C GLN A 162 -15.32 -3.43 -2.96
N LEU A 163 -15.66 -2.44 -2.12
CA LEU A 163 -15.78 -1.05 -2.57
C LEU A 163 -14.43 -0.52 -3.06
N ALA A 164 -13.33 -0.81 -2.35
CA ALA A 164 -11.99 -0.43 -2.77
C ALA A 164 -11.61 -1.04 -4.13
N GLN A 165 -11.97 -2.29 -4.39
CA GLN A 165 -11.79 -2.92 -5.70
C GLN A 165 -12.56 -2.20 -6.80
N LYS A 166 -13.83 -1.86 -6.53
CA LYS A 166 -14.69 -1.18 -7.49
C LYS A 166 -14.14 0.21 -7.83
N GLU A 167 -13.80 1.02 -6.84
CA GLU A 167 -13.25 2.37 -7.02
C GLU A 167 -11.93 2.36 -7.82
N ALA A 168 -11.06 1.37 -7.56
CA ALA A 168 -9.84 1.21 -8.33
C ALA A 168 -10.11 0.93 -9.81
N LEU A 169 -11.04 0.02 -10.12
CA LEU A 169 -11.41 -0.31 -11.50
C LEU A 169 -12.06 0.88 -12.22
N GLU A 170 -12.95 1.60 -11.56
CA GLU A 170 -13.56 2.81 -12.11
C GLU A 170 -12.50 3.88 -12.41
N THR A 171 -11.55 4.07 -11.49
CA THR A 171 -10.43 5.00 -11.69
C THR A 171 -9.57 4.61 -12.89
N ILE A 172 -9.25 3.32 -13.05
CA ILE A 172 -8.48 2.82 -14.20
C ILE A 172 -9.25 3.07 -15.51
N SER A 173 -10.55 2.77 -15.53
CA SER A 173 -11.40 2.98 -16.71
C SER A 173 -11.47 4.46 -17.12
N ILE A 174 -11.54 5.38 -16.16
CA ILE A 174 -11.46 6.82 -16.43
C ILE A 174 -10.10 7.17 -17.05
N MET A 175 -8.99 6.64 -16.53
CA MET A 175 -7.66 6.90 -17.09
C MET A 175 -7.52 6.39 -18.52
N GLU A 176 -8.06 5.21 -18.83
CA GLU A 176 -8.09 4.66 -20.19
C GLU A 176 -8.84 5.57 -21.15
N SER A 177 -10.01 6.09 -20.74
CA SER A 177 -10.83 6.98 -21.56
C SER A 177 -10.20 8.35 -21.88
N ILE A 178 -9.23 8.79 -21.07
CA ILE A 178 -8.51 10.06 -21.29
C ILE A 178 -7.36 9.87 -22.30
N VAL A 179 -6.83 8.65 -22.40
CA VAL A 179 -5.66 8.34 -23.24
C VAL A 179 -6.08 7.96 -24.67
N GLU A 180 -7.31 7.45 -24.86
CA GLU A 180 -7.95 7.30 -26.18
C GLU A 180 -8.33 8.64 -26.81
#